data_AF-A0A420YU79-F1
#
_entry.id   AF-A0A420YU79-F1
#
_cell.length_a   1.000
_cell.length_b   1.000
_cell.length_c   1.000
_cell.angle_alpha   90.00
_cell.angle_beta   90.00
_cell.angle_gamma   90.00
#
_symmetry.space_group_name_H-M   'P 1'
#
loop_
_entity.id
_entity.type
_entity.pdbx_description
1 polymer ?
#
loop_
_entity_poly.entity_id
_entity_poly.type
_entity_poly.pdbx_seq_one_letter_code
_entity_poly.pdbx_strand_id
1 'polypeptide(L)'
;MEVEDLVFNVIEQNPERFDKLLQKLGYQKTTMCKENLTTKEMCEQLGINYSSWRKSDVRNHPEIVRLRDTTISRNHIYKSSSLSIIERVWKNRKR
;
A
#
# COMPACT_ATOMS: atom_id res chain seq x y z
N MET A 1 -19.01 -29.30 5.68
CA MET A 1 -18.20 -28.12 6.05
C MET A 1 -16.77 -28.55 5.94
N GLU A 2 -16.00 -27.91 5.07
CA GLU A 2 -14.61 -28.28 4.88
C GLU A 2 -13.80 -27.75 6.08
N VAL A 3 -12.68 -28.41 6.40
CA VAL A 3 -11.83 -28.01 7.53
C VAL A 3 -11.36 -26.56 7.37
N GLU A 4 -11.16 -26.13 6.12
CA GLU A 4 -10.78 -24.77 5.76
C GLU A 4 -11.85 -23.75 6.21
N ASP A 5 -13.12 -23.99 5.92
CA ASP A 5 -14.23 -23.12 6.36
C ASP A 5 -14.29 -23.00 7.88
N LEU A 6 -14.01 -24.09 8.61
CA LEU A 6 -13.99 -24.08 10.06
C LEU A 6 -12.84 -23.20 10.60
N VAL A 7 -11.67 -23.30 9.98
CA VAL A 7 -10.50 -22.48 10.34
C VAL A 7 -10.79 -21.00 10.08
N PHE A 8 -11.36 -20.66 8.92
CA PHE A 8 -11.71 -19.27 8.60
C PHE A 8 -12.75 -18.70 9.56
N ASN A 9 -13.80 -19.45 9.87
CA ASN A 9 -14.81 -19.01 10.84
C ASN A 9 -14.22 -18.73 12.22
N VAL A 10 -13.27 -19.54 12.69
CA VAL A 10 -12.59 -19.31 13.99
C VAL A 10 -11.71 -18.06 13.95
N ILE A 11 -11.03 -17.81 12.82
CA ILE A 11 -10.22 -16.59 12.63
C ILE A 11 -11.12 -15.35 12.61
N GLU A 12 -12.24 -15.39 11.90
CA GLU A 12 -13.20 -14.27 11.83
C GLU A 12 -13.81 -13.94 13.19
N GLN A 13 -14.08 -14.94 14.01
CA GLN A 13 -14.60 -14.73 15.36
C GLN A 13 -13.55 -14.18 16.33
N ASN A 14 -12.25 -14.38 16.06
CA ASN A 14 -11.16 -14.01 16.97
C ASN A 14 -9.91 -13.48 16.24
N PRO A 15 -10.03 -12.37 15.49
CA PRO A 15 -8.95 -11.87 14.65
C PRO A 15 -7.70 -11.45 15.45
N GLU A 16 -7.87 -10.93 16.66
CA GLU A 16 -6.74 -10.55 17.53
C GLU A 16 -5.88 -11.74 17.97
N ARG A 17 -6.52 -12.90 18.21
CA ARG A 17 -5.80 -14.11 18.59
C ARG A 17 -4.95 -14.62 17.44
N PHE A 18 -5.47 -14.51 16.22
CA PHE A 18 -4.75 -14.83 15.01
C PHE A 18 -3.57 -13.87 14.79
N ASP A 19 -3.76 -12.56 14.97
CA ASP A 19 -2.67 -11.58 14.87
C ASP A 19 -1.55 -11.85 15.89
N LYS A 20 -1.89 -12.15 17.15
CA LYS A 20 -0.92 -12.55 18.19
C LYS A 20 -0.18 -13.85 17.83
N LEU A 21 -0.87 -14.81 17.21
CA LEU A 21 -0.26 -16.05 16.74
C LEU A 21 0.75 -15.78 15.63
N LEU A 22 0.38 -14.97 14.64
CA LEU A 22 1.27 -14.53 13.58
C LEU A 22 2.52 -13.85 14.14
N GLN A 23 2.35 -12.88 15.05
CA GLN A 23 3.47 -12.19 15.71
C GLN A 23 4.42 -13.18 16.43
N LYS A 24 3.87 -14.15 17.18
CA LYS A 24 4.66 -15.15 17.90
C LYS A 24 5.45 -16.07 16.96
N LEU A 25 4.88 -16.39 15.80
CA LEU A 25 5.50 -17.23 14.78
C LEU A 25 6.52 -16.46 13.92
N GLY A 26 6.78 -15.18 14.23
CA GLY A 26 7.68 -14.35 13.43
C GLY A 26 7.04 -13.80 12.15
N TYR A 27 5.77 -14.12 11.91
CA TYR A 27 4.92 -13.37 10.98
C TYR A 27 4.49 -12.08 11.67
N GLN A 28 5.43 -11.17 11.90
CA GLN A 28 5.05 -9.78 12.03
C GLN A 28 4.25 -9.42 10.78
N LYS A 29 3.23 -8.56 10.90
CA LYS A 29 2.59 -7.93 9.75
C LYS A 29 3.70 -7.20 8.99
N THR A 30 4.38 -7.91 8.09
CA THR A 30 5.44 -7.42 7.23
C THR A 30 4.81 -6.65 6.08
N THR A 31 3.94 -5.70 6.42
CA THR A 31 4.27 -4.37 5.97
C THR A 31 5.56 -3.99 6.69
N MET A 32 6.72 -4.44 6.18
CA MET A 32 7.83 -3.52 6.09
C MET A 32 7.28 -2.37 5.26
N CYS A 33 6.61 -1.43 5.91
CA CYS A 33 6.23 -0.16 5.32
C CYS A 33 7.55 0.55 5.10
N LYS A 34 8.27 0.12 4.06
CA LYS A 34 9.45 0.79 3.57
C LYS A 34 9.08 2.26 3.51
N GLU A 35 9.70 3.05 4.36
CA GLU A 35 9.28 4.45 4.53
C GLU A 35 9.38 5.19 3.20
N ASN A 36 10.35 4.81 2.38
CA ASN A 36 10.65 5.38 1.08
C ASN A 36 10.31 4.38 -0.03
N LEU A 37 9.20 4.63 -0.71
CA LEU A 37 8.65 3.79 -1.76
C LEU A 37 9.04 4.32 -3.13
N THR A 38 9.54 3.46 -4.00
CA THR A 38 9.61 3.77 -5.43
C THR A 38 8.20 3.92 -5.99
N THR A 39 8.07 4.51 -7.18
CA THR A 39 6.77 4.61 -7.85
C THR A 39 6.08 3.24 -8.02
N LYS A 40 6.85 2.18 -8.27
CA LYS A 40 6.32 0.82 -8.43
C LYS A 40 5.77 0.27 -7.11
N GLU A 41 6.55 0.36 -6.03
CA GLU A 41 6.14 -0.09 -4.69
C GLU A 41 4.93 0.70 -4.17
N MET A 42 4.89 2.02 -4.41
CA MET A 42 3.73 2.85 -4.09
C MET A 42 2.47 2.40 -4.84
N CYS A 43 2.59 2.08 -6.13
CA CYS A 43 1.47 1.56 -6.91
C CYS A 43 0.98 0.21 -6.39
N GLU A 44 1.90 -0.70 -6.05
CA GLU A 44 1.59 -2.00 -5.46
C GLU A 44 0.84 -1.86 -4.14
N GLN A 45 1.29 -0.99 -3.24
CA GLN A 45 0.62 -0.77 -1.95
C GLN A 45 -0.78 -0.15 -2.09
N LEU A 46 -1.01 0.67 -3.12
CA LEU A 46 -2.30 1.31 -3.38
C LEU A 46 -3.24 0.46 -4.26
N GLY A 47 -2.81 -0.73 -4.69
CA GLY A 47 -3.58 -1.53 -5.66
C GLY A 47 -3.75 -0.84 -7.02
N ILE A 48 -2.82 0.05 -7.39
CA ILE A 48 -2.85 0.80 -8.64
C ILE A 48 -2.01 0.06 -9.69
N ASN A 49 -2.56 -0.13 -10.90
CA ASN A 49 -1.76 -0.62 -12.01
C ASN A 49 -0.69 0.42 -12.40
N TYR A 50 0.59 0.02 -12.34
CA TYR A 50 1.73 0.90 -12.62
C TYR A 50 1.72 1.51 -14.04
N SER A 51 1.27 0.76 -15.05
CA SER A 51 1.15 1.27 -16.43
C SER A 51 0.08 2.35 -16.53
N SER A 52 -1.07 2.13 -15.88
CA SER A 52 -2.14 3.13 -15.79
C SER A 52 -1.68 4.39 -15.04
N TRP A 53 -0.92 4.23 -13.94
CA TRP A 53 -0.32 5.36 -13.23
C TRP A 53 0.63 6.16 -14.14
N ARG A 54 1.52 5.47 -14.86
CA ARG A 54 2.46 6.13 -15.79
C ARG A 54 1.77 6.92 -16.89
N LYS A 55 0.60 6.49 -17.37
CA LYS A 55 -0.16 7.18 -18.42
C LYS A 55 -1.11 8.26 -17.89
N SER A 56 -1.28 8.38 -16.58
CA SER A 56 -2.24 9.27 -15.95
C SER A 56 -1.66 10.67 -15.69
N ASP A 57 -2.47 11.71 -15.86
CA ASP A 57 -2.12 13.09 -15.49
C ASP A 57 -2.01 13.28 -13.97
N VAL A 58 -2.59 12.37 -13.17
CA VAL A 58 -2.44 12.36 -11.70
C VAL A 58 -0.98 12.39 -11.30
N ARG A 59 -0.09 11.73 -12.05
CA ARG A 59 1.34 11.75 -11.75
C ARG A 59 1.86 13.19 -11.69
N ASN A 60 1.36 14.08 -12.54
CA ASN A 60 1.77 15.47 -12.66
C ASN A 60 0.94 16.44 -11.81
N HIS A 61 -0.03 15.93 -11.04
CA HIS A 61 -0.83 16.77 -10.15
C HIS A 61 0.07 17.49 -9.13
N PRO A 62 -0.13 18.80 -8.86
CA PRO A 62 0.76 19.57 -7.99
C PRO A 62 1.00 18.93 -6.61
N GLU A 63 -0.05 18.36 -6.00
CA GLU A 63 0.09 17.63 -4.73
C GLU A 63 0.98 16.40 -4.85
N ILE A 64 0.90 15.64 -5.95
CA ILE A 64 1.72 14.44 -6.15
C ILE A 64 3.17 14.82 -6.41
N VAL A 65 3.40 15.88 -7.19
CA VAL A 65 4.76 16.37 -7.50
C VAL A 65 5.47 16.83 -6.23
N ARG A 66 4.78 17.51 -5.32
CA ARG A 66 5.34 17.95 -4.02
C ARG A 66 5.75 16.80 -3.09
N LEU A 67 5.16 15.61 -3.28
CA LEU A 67 5.45 14.43 -2.46
C LEU A 67 6.64 13.61 -2.98
N ARG A 68 7.15 13.93 -4.18
CA ARG A 68 8.29 13.21 -4.78
C ARG A 68 9.58 13.65 -4.12
N ASP A 69 10.30 12.68 -3.59
CA ASP A 69 11.71 12.84 -3.27
C ASP A 69 12.54 12.35 -4.46
N THR A 70 13.38 13.24 -4.99
CA THR A 70 14.32 12.98 -6.10
C THR A 70 15.77 13.12 -5.67
N THR A 71 16.02 13.32 -4.37
CA THR A 71 17.37 13.50 -3.82
C THR A 71 18.04 12.17 -3.52
N ILE A 72 17.25 11.16 -3.16
CA ILE A 72 17.72 9.83 -2.76
C ILE A 72 18.03 8.95 -3.99
N SER A 73 17.36 9.16 -5.12
CA SER A 73 17.45 8.29 -6.30
C SER A 73 17.13 9.03 -7.59
N ARG A 74 17.60 8.49 -8.72
CA ARG A 74 17.15 8.89 -10.06
C ARG A 74 15.65 8.61 -10.30
N ASN A 75 15.04 7.77 -9.48
CA ASN A 75 13.61 7.47 -9.50
C ASN A 75 12.84 8.34 -8.50
N HIS A 76 11.58 8.66 -8.81
CA HIS A 76 10.69 9.28 -7.83
C HIS A 76 10.45 8.34 -6.64
N ILE A 77 10.76 8.84 -5.46
CA ILE A 77 10.52 8.20 -4.17
C ILE A 77 9.35 8.90 -3.47
N TYR A 78 8.51 8.13 -2.78
CA TYR A 78 7.35 8.62 -2.03
C TYR A 78 7.41 8.10 -0.61
N LYS A 79 7.06 8.94 0.37
CA LYS A 79 6.92 8.48 1.75
C LYS A 79 5.67 7.62 1.91
N SER A 80 5.75 6.55 2.70
CA SER A 80 4.59 5.70 3.04
C SER A 80 3.48 6.50 3.71
N SER A 81 3.82 7.50 4.53
CA SER A 81 2.87 8.43 5.15
C SER A 81 2.08 9.27 4.15
N SER A 82 2.56 9.40 2.92
CA SER A 82 1.93 10.20 1.86
C SER A 82 0.93 9.41 1.01
N LEU A 83 0.80 8.09 1.22
CA LEU A 83 -0.04 7.21 0.41
C LEU A 83 -1.52 7.59 0.45
N SER A 84 -2.04 8.05 1.59
CA SER A 84 -3.43 8.50 1.73
C SER A 84 -3.76 9.70 0.82
N ILE A 85 -2.81 10.63 0.67
CA ILE A 85 -2.95 11.79 -0.24
C ILE A 85 -2.94 11.31 -1.69
N ILE A 86 -2.00 10.41 -2.03
CA ILE A 86 -1.88 9.86 -3.38
C ILE A 86 -3.15 9.10 -3.77
N GLU A 87 -3.68 8.28 -2.87
CA GLU A 87 -4.93 7.54 -3.07
C GLU A 87 -6.11 8.48 -3.30
N ARG A 88 -6.23 9.54 -2.50
CA ARG A 88 -7.29 10.55 -2.65
C ARG A 88 -7.25 11.21 -4.02
N VAL A 89 -6.08 11.73 -4.42
CA VAL A 89 -5.92 12.38 -5.74
C VAL A 89 -6.19 11.38 -6.86
N TRP A 90 -5.71 10.15 -6.72
CA TRP A 90 -5.97 9.08 -7.69
C TRP A 90 -7.46 8.81 -7.84
N LYS A 91 -8.22 8.63 -6.75
CA LYS A 91 -9.68 8.37 -6.80
C LYS A 91 -10.45 9.54 -7.43
N ASN A 92 -10.00 10.77 -7.24
CA ASN A 92 -10.66 11.97 -7.77
C ASN A 92 -10.36 12.28 -9.25
N ARG A 93 -9.47 11.53 -9.91
CA ARG A 93 -9.03 11.79 -11.30
C ARG A 93 -10.11 11.73 -12.39
N LYS A 94 -11.29 11.22 -12.07
CA LYS A 94 -12.42 10.98 -13.00
C LYS A 94 -13.69 11.75 -12.64
N ARG A 95 -13.66 12.60 -11.62
CA ARG A 95 -14.79 13.48 -11.31
C ARG A 95 -14.66 14.79 -12.07
#